data_AF-A0A1F5FW08-F1
#
_entry.id   AF-A0A1F5FW08-F1
#
_cell.length_a   1.000
_cell.length_b   1.000
_cell.length_c   1.000
_cell.angle_alpha   90.00
_cell.angle_beta   90.00
_cell.angle_gamma   90.00
#
_symmetry.space_group_name_H-M   'P 1'
#
loop_
_entity.id
_entity.type
_entity.pdbx_description
1 polymer ?
#
loop_
_entity_poly.entity_id
_entity_poly.type
_entity_poly.pdbx_seq_one_letter_code
_entity_poly.pdbx_strand_id
1 'polypeptide(L)'
;MKETEINQFGELKIEKLLMNNGESCEIFLPENNRDRIAFANEYCDFKPVGFARFDFGWMPITYKVVTEKLESLGLRKNPNPLHFPVGEWVFEQNTLQYGDKDFGGIWSAHRLGNANTIKKYCLEEKGMATRCFLTAVYSPVAFVGNYRIKSEGVMLMKEVS
;
A
#
# COMPACT_ATOMS: atom_id res chain seq x y z
N MET A 1 12.86 8.78 -14.67
CA MET A 1 11.63 7.97 -14.55
C MET A 1 10.96 7.96 -15.91
N LYS A 2 10.82 6.78 -16.54
CA LYS A 2 9.99 6.66 -17.74
C LYS A 2 8.54 6.69 -17.30
N GLU A 3 7.79 7.67 -17.81
CA GLU A 3 6.33 7.70 -17.72
C GLU A 3 5.81 6.40 -18.35
N THR A 4 5.29 5.48 -17.54
CA THR A 4 4.49 4.38 -18.06
C THR A 4 3.19 5.02 -18.55
N GLU A 5 3.02 5.10 -19.88
CA GLU A 5 1.93 5.80 -20.56
C GLU A 5 0.56 5.43 -19.99
N ILE A 6 -0.06 6.42 -19.35
CA ILE A 6 -1.40 6.45 -18.76
C ILE A 6 -2.43 6.64 -19.89
N ASN A 7 -2.39 5.80 -20.94
CA ASN A 7 -3.42 5.78 -21.99
C ASN A 7 -4.54 4.76 -21.69
N GLN A 8 -4.43 3.99 -20.60
CA GLN A 8 -5.38 2.92 -20.26
C GLN A 8 -6.55 3.36 -19.35
N PHE A 9 -6.56 4.59 -18.82
CA PHE A 9 -7.56 5.03 -17.84
C PHE A 9 -8.77 5.79 -18.44
N GLY A 10 -8.75 6.11 -19.74
CA GLY A 10 -9.77 6.95 -20.38
C GLY A 10 -11.19 6.35 -20.44
N GLU A 11 -11.32 5.02 -20.33
CA GLU A 11 -12.61 4.31 -20.32
C GLU A 11 -12.96 3.71 -18.95
N LEU A 12 -12.13 3.93 -17.93
CA LEU A 12 -12.32 3.31 -16.64
C LEU A 12 -13.33 4.10 -15.79
N LYS A 13 -14.12 3.38 -14.99
CA LYS A 13 -14.98 3.99 -13.98
C LYS A 13 -14.11 4.60 -12.88
N ILE A 14 -13.82 5.90 -13.02
CA ILE A 14 -13.14 6.70 -12.01
C ILE A 14 -14.17 7.18 -11.00
N GLU A 15 -13.90 6.93 -9.72
CA GLU A 15 -14.75 7.32 -8.61
C GLU A 15 -14.02 8.31 -7.71
N LYS A 16 -14.78 9.06 -6.90
CA LYS A 16 -14.22 9.92 -5.87
C LYS A 16 -14.23 9.17 -4.53
N LEU A 17 -13.06 8.93 -3.96
CA LEU A 17 -12.92 8.35 -2.62
C LEU A 17 -12.85 9.47 -1.59
N LEU A 18 -13.76 9.48 -0.62
CA LEU A 18 -13.59 10.27 0.60
C LEU A 18 -12.63 9.53 1.54
N MET A 19 -11.49 10.15 1.82
CA MET A 19 -10.48 9.64 2.73
C MET A 19 -10.89 9.89 4.19
N ASN A 20 -10.30 9.13 5.10
CA ASN A 20 -10.59 9.24 6.53
C ASN A 20 -10.17 10.60 7.15
N ASN A 21 -9.30 11.38 6.50
CA ASN A 21 -8.94 12.75 6.91
C ASN A 21 -9.94 13.82 6.40
N GLY A 22 -10.98 13.44 5.65
CA GLY A 22 -11.97 14.36 5.07
C GLY A 22 -11.60 14.90 3.68
N GLU A 23 -10.39 14.67 3.21
CA GLU A 23 -9.99 14.96 1.84
C GLU A 23 -10.51 13.90 0.87
N SER A 24 -10.34 14.13 -0.42
CA SER A 24 -10.79 13.19 -1.44
C SER A 24 -9.79 13.04 -2.57
N CYS A 25 -9.67 11.84 -3.10
CA CYS A 25 -8.88 11.54 -4.29
C CYS A 25 -9.72 10.83 -5.35
N GLU A 26 -9.27 10.91 -6.60
CA GLU A 26 -9.83 10.08 -7.68
C GLU A 26 -9.24 8.68 -7.57
N ILE A 27 -10.09 7.66 -7.70
CA ILE A 27 -9.69 6.27 -7.64
C ILE A 27 -10.25 5.48 -8.80
N PHE A 28 -9.50 4.48 -9.23
CA PHE A 28 -9.97 3.37 -10.02
C PHE A 28 -9.93 2.12 -9.14
N LEU A 29 -11.07 1.58 -8.75
CA LEU A 29 -11.19 0.33 -7.99
C LEU A 29 -12.10 -0.66 -8.77
N PRO A 30 -11.53 -1.58 -9.57
CA PRO A 30 -12.34 -2.55 -10.30
C PRO A 30 -13.03 -3.54 -9.36
N GLU A 31 -14.28 -3.86 -9.65
CA GLU A 31 -15.07 -4.85 -8.89
C GLU A 31 -14.52 -6.27 -9.07
N ASN A 32 -14.07 -6.62 -10.29
CA ASN A 32 -13.56 -7.95 -10.58
C ASN A 32 -12.03 -7.98 -10.70
N ASN A 33 -11.43 -9.07 -10.23
CA ASN A 33 -9.99 -9.29 -10.34
C ASN A 33 -9.47 -9.27 -11.79
N ARG A 34 -10.30 -9.67 -12.77
CA ARG A 34 -9.92 -9.70 -14.19
C ARG A 34 -9.76 -8.29 -14.78
N ASP A 35 -10.44 -7.30 -14.19
CA ASP A 35 -10.45 -5.91 -14.65
C ASP A 35 -9.31 -5.10 -13.98
N ARG A 36 -8.48 -5.75 -13.15
CA ARG A 36 -7.30 -5.12 -12.53
C ARG A 36 -6.19 -4.92 -13.53
N ILE A 37 -5.74 -3.68 -13.61
CA ILE A 37 -4.59 -3.25 -14.40
C ILE A 37 -3.30 -3.60 -13.66
N ALA A 38 -2.31 -4.11 -14.38
CA ALA A 38 -1.00 -4.40 -13.81
C ALA A 38 -0.19 -3.11 -13.60
N PHE A 39 0.54 -3.06 -12.49
CA PHE A 39 1.59 -2.08 -12.26
C PHE A 39 2.92 -2.75 -12.56
N ALA A 40 3.78 -2.11 -13.36
CA ALA A 40 5.14 -2.56 -13.60
C ALA A 40 6.12 -1.39 -13.58
N ASN A 41 7.27 -1.62 -12.98
CA ASN A 41 8.45 -0.77 -13.07
C ASN A 41 9.72 -1.64 -13.18
N GLU A 42 10.89 -1.01 -13.09
CA GLU A 42 12.18 -1.72 -13.18
C GLU A 42 12.47 -2.66 -11.99
N TYR A 43 11.72 -2.57 -10.89
CA TYR A 43 11.94 -3.34 -9.68
C TYR A 43 10.90 -4.44 -9.43
N CYS A 44 9.67 -4.26 -9.91
CA CYS A 44 8.58 -5.19 -9.68
C CYS A 44 7.42 -5.07 -10.68
N ASP A 45 6.65 -6.14 -10.79
CA ASP A 45 5.37 -6.21 -11.48
C ASP A 45 4.35 -6.90 -10.56
N PHE A 46 3.18 -6.28 -10.40
CA PHE A 46 2.05 -6.86 -9.68
C PHE A 46 0.73 -6.23 -10.11
N LYS A 47 -0.40 -6.90 -9.81
CA LYS A 47 -1.74 -6.36 -10.06
C LYS A 47 -2.33 -5.74 -8.79
N PRO A 48 -2.21 -4.41 -8.55
CA PRO A 48 -2.78 -3.77 -7.37
C PRO A 48 -4.30 -3.95 -7.26
N VAL A 49 -4.86 -3.56 -6.12
CA VAL A 49 -6.31 -3.55 -5.92
C VAL A 49 -6.98 -2.57 -6.87
N GLY A 50 -6.27 -1.49 -7.19
CA GLY A 50 -6.65 -0.43 -8.10
C GLY A 50 -5.62 0.68 -8.05
N PHE A 51 -6.00 1.89 -8.44
CA PHE A 51 -5.10 3.04 -8.49
C PHE A 51 -5.76 4.28 -7.90
N ALA A 52 -4.98 5.13 -7.25
CA ALA A 52 -5.41 6.43 -6.74
C ALA A 52 -4.61 7.54 -7.42
N ARG A 53 -5.27 8.63 -7.82
CA ARG A 53 -4.64 9.76 -8.48
C ARG A 53 -4.21 10.80 -7.45
N PHE A 54 -2.96 11.22 -7.56
CA PHE A 54 -2.35 12.33 -6.81
C PHE A 54 -1.60 13.25 -7.78
N ASP A 55 -1.04 14.36 -7.28
CA ASP A 55 -0.36 15.37 -8.10
C ASP A 55 0.80 14.82 -8.95
N PHE A 56 1.47 13.76 -8.45
CA PHE A 56 2.57 13.08 -9.13
C PHE A 56 2.14 11.81 -9.89
N GLY A 57 0.83 11.59 -10.09
CA GLY A 57 0.28 10.55 -10.96
C GLY A 57 -0.55 9.48 -10.25
N TRP A 58 -0.75 8.36 -10.96
CA TRP A 58 -1.54 7.23 -10.49
C TRP A 58 -0.71 6.27 -9.64
N MET A 59 -1.05 6.15 -8.36
CA MET A 59 -0.37 5.29 -7.41
C MET A 59 -1.12 3.97 -7.22
N PRO A 60 -0.42 2.81 -7.23
CA PRO A 60 -1.05 1.54 -6.94
C PRO A 60 -1.62 1.49 -5.52
N ILE A 61 -2.81 0.90 -5.38
CA ILE A 61 -3.51 0.70 -4.12
C ILE A 61 -3.25 -0.72 -3.58
N THR A 62 -2.93 -0.78 -2.30
CA THR A 62 -2.66 -2.00 -1.52
C THR A 62 -3.35 -1.92 -0.16
N TYR A 63 -3.02 -2.84 0.76
CA TYR A 63 -3.51 -2.83 2.13
C TYR A 63 -2.36 -2.66 3.11
N LYS A 64 -2.48 -1.74 4.07
CA LYS A 64 -1.52 -1.62 5.16
C LYS A 64 -2.17 -1.95 6.48
N VAL A 65 -1.48 -2.77 7.25
CA VAL A 65 -1.86 -3.13 8.62
C VAL A 65 -0.93 -2.38 9.57
N VAL A 66 -1.52 -1.68 10.53
CA VAL A 66 -0.84 -0.85 11.53
C VAL A 66 -1.38 -1.17 12.91
N THR A 67 -0.66 -0.77 13.96
CA THR A 67 -1.19 -0.84 15.33
C THR A 67 -2.41 0.07 15.49
N GLU A 68 -3.15 -0.05 16.59
CA GLU A 68 -4.25 0.88 16.90
C GLU A 68 -3.80 2.35 16.96
N LYS A 69 -2.54 2.58 17.34
CA LYS A 69 -1.88 3.89 17.38
C LYS A 69 -1.31 4.34 16.03
N LEU A 70 -1.66 3.63 14.94
CA LEU A 70 -1.18 3.89 13.58
C LEU A 70 0.33 3.77 13.44
N GLU A 71 0.96 2.85 14.17
CA GLU A 71 2.39 2.61 14.09
C GLU A 71 2.70 1.35 13.28
N SER A 72 3.95 1.23 12.84
CA SER A 72 4.45 0.01 12.23
C SER A 72 4.37 -1.17 13.20
N LEU A 73 4.12 -2.37 12.67
CA LEU A 73 3.92 -3.58 13.49
C LEU A 73 5.20 -4.15 14.13
N GLY A 74 6.38 -3.60 13.83
CA GLY A 74 7.66 -4.13 14.33
C GLY A 74 7.92 -5.60 13.93
N LEU A 75 7.41 -6.05 12.78
CA LEU A 75 7.66 -7.41 12.29
C LEU A 75 9.06 -7.54 11.70
N ARG A 76 9.60 -8.77 11.69
CA ARG A 76 10.88 -9.14 11.04
C ARG A 76 12.09 -8.31 11.47
N LYS A 77 12.12 -7.87 12.74
CA LYS A 77 13.23 -7.09 13.32
C LYS A 77 13.46 -5.75 12.60
N ASN A 78 12.43 -5.16 12.00
CA ASN A 78 12.54 -3.80 11.47
C ASN A 78 12.80 -2.82 12.64
N PRO A 79 13.96 -2.14 12.71
CA PRO A 79 14.35 -1.36 13.87
C PRO A 79 13.64 0.01 13.96
N ASN A 80 12.97 0.45 12.90
CA ASN A 80 12.43 1.80 12.79
C ASN A 80 10.90 1.80 12.96
N PRO A 81 10.37 2.14 14.15
CA PRO A 81 8.95 2.36 14.32
C PRO A 81 8.54 3.62 13.55
N LEU A 82 7.75 3.44 12.49
CA LEU A 82 7.14 4.53 11.74
C LEU A 82 5.72 4.77 12.25
N HIS A 83 5.34 6.04 12.38
CA HIS A 83 3.95 6.45 12.59
C HIS A 83 3.31 6.81 11.24
N PHE A 84 2.04 6.44 11.05
CA PHE A 84 1.30 6.58 9.81
C PHE A 84 0.03 7.42 10.02
N PRO A 85 0.13 8.76 10.05
CA PRO A 85 -1.05 9.61 10.07
C PRO A 85 -1.94 9.31 8.85
N VAL A 86 -3.25 9.34 9.08
CA VAL A 86 -4.22 9.02 8.02
C VAL A 86 -4.31 10.19 7.05
N GLY A 87 -4.22 9.91 5.75
CA GLY A 87 -4.26 10.92 4.69
C GLY A 87 -2.96 11.71 4.53
N GLU A 88 -1.87 11.30 5.17
CA GLU A 88 -0.55 11.90 4.97
C GLU A 88 0.41 10.91 4.31
N TRP A 89 1.32 11.43 3.48
CA TRP A 89 2.41 10.64 2.91
C TRP A 89 3.49 10.43 3.95
N VAL A 90 3.85 9.16 4.15
CA VAL A 90 4.97 8.75 5.01
C VAL A 90 6.02 8.10 4.13
N PHE A 91 7.25 8.59 4.21
CA PHE A 91 8.39 8.12 3.43
C PHE A 91 9.47 7.52 4.33
N GLU A 92 10.13 6.45 3.86
CA GLU A 92 11.31 5.86 4.48
C GLU A 92 12.47 5.89 3.48
N GLN A 93 13.30 6.93 3.57
CA GLN A 93 14.43 7.13 2.66
C GLN A 93 15.77 6.64 3.23
N ASN A 94 15.91 6.63 4.57
CA ASN A 94 17.21 6.40 5.20
C ASN A 94 17.61 4.92 5.20
N THR A 95 16.64 4.01 5.23
CA THR A 95 16.90 2.56 5.28
C THR A 95 16.42 1.80 4.06
N LEU A 96 15.90 2.49 3.04
CA LEU A 96 15.39 1.85 1.83
C LEU A 96 16.48 1.00 1.17
N GLN A 97 16.15 -0.28 0.95
CA GLN A 97 16.94 -1.17 0.11
C GLN A 97 16.04 -1.75 -0.97
N TYR A 98 16.47 -1.63 -2.22
CA TYR A 98 15.81 -2.25 -3.35
C TYR A 98 15.90 -3.78 -3.28
N GLY A 99 14.89 -4.47 -3.83
CA GLY A 99 14.82 -5.93 -3.84
C GLY A 99 14.13 -6.54 -2.61
N ASP A 100 14.27 -7.86 -2.48
CA ASP A 100 13.42 -8.71 -1.65
C ASP A 100 13.85 -8.86 -0.19
N LYS A 101 14.97 -8.24 0.19
CA LYS A 101 15.48 -8.26 1.56
C LYS A 101 14.47 -7.67 2.53
N ASP A 102 14.27 -8.36 3.65
CA ASP A 102 13.30 -8.04 4.72
C ASP A 102 13.61 -6.75 5.50
N PHE A 103 14.73 -6.10 5.22
CA PHE A 103 15.17 -4.89 5.91
C PHE A 103 14.82 -3.61 5.14
N GLY A 104 14.40 -2.58 5.87
CA GLY A 104 14.14 -1.25 5.32
C GLY A 104 12.84 -1.14 4.51
N GLY A 105 12.56 0.08 4.07
CA GLY A 105 11.36 0.42 3.30
C GLY A 105 10.04 0.20 4.07
N ILE A 106 8.94 0.55 3.40
CA ILE A 106 7.60 0.46 3.95
C ILE A 106 6.88 -0.73 3.32
N TRP A 107 6.46 -1.68 4.15
CA TRP A 107 5.80 -2.91 3.72
C TRP A 107 4.27 -2.83 3.79
N SER A 108 3.62 -3.25 2.71
CA SER A 108 2.15 -3.36 2.60
C SER A 108 1.75 -4.74 2.09
N ALA A 109 0.56 -5.20 2.44
CA ALA A 109 -0.04 -6.42 1.93
C ALA A 109 -0.71 -6.17 0.56
N HIS A 110 -0.49 -7.09 -0.37
CA HIS A 110 -1.00 -7.01 -1.73
C HIS A 110 -2.52 -7.19 -1.80
N ARG A 111 -3.07 -8.10 -1.00
CA ARG A 111 -4.52 -8.42 -0.97
C ARG A 111 -5.08 -8.33 0.44
N LEU A 112 -6.39 -8.11 0.53
CA LEU A 112 -7.10 -8.05 1.81
C LEU A 112 -6.96 -9.36 2.60
N GLY A 113 -7.01 -10.51 1.92
CA GLY A 113 -6.77 -11.81 2.56
C GLY A 113 -5.40 -11.88 3.24
N ASN A 114 -4.35 -11.32 2.62
CA ASN A 114 -3.02 -11.26 3.23
C ASN A 114 -2.97 -10.30 4.41
N ALA A 115 -3.64 -9.15 4.32
CA ALA A 115 -3.79 -8.22 5.44
C ALA A 115 -4.50 -8.89 6.62
N ASN A 116 -5.57 -9.65 6.37
CA ASN A 116 -6.30 -10.38 7.40
C ASN A 116 -5.44 -11.48 8.05
N THR A 117 -4.59 -12.18 7.27
CA THR A 117 -3.60 -13.09 7.83
C THR A 117 -2.62 -12.37 8.77
N ILE A 118 -2.16 -11.16 8.41
CA ILE A 118 -1.28 -10.36 9.27
C ILE A 118 -2.00 -9.91 10.54
N LYS A 119 -3.24 -9.41 10.43
CA LYS A 119 -4.07 -9.02 11.59
C LYS A 119 -4.23 -10.20 12.57
N LYS A 120 -4.58 -11.38 12.04
CA LYS A 120 -4.75 -12.62 12.82
C LYS A 120 -3.45 -13.00 13.54
N TYR A 121 -2.32 -13.01 12.82
CA TYR A 121 -1.01 -13.28 13.41
C TYR A 121 -0.65 -12.29 14.53
N CYS A 122 -0.85 -10.98 14.32
CA CYS A 122 -0.58 -9.97 15.34
C CYS A 122 -1.43 -10.17 16.59
N LEU A 123 -2.71 -10.53 16.43
CA LEU A 123 -3.59 -10.77 17.56
C LEU A 123 -3.21 -12.06 18.32
N GLU A 124 -3.06 -13.17 17.62
CA GLU A 124 -2.84 -14.50 18.22
C GLU A 124 -1.44 -14.66 18.81
N GLU A 125 -0.40 -14.22 18.10
CA GLU A 125 0.99 -14.47 18.48
C GLU A 125 1.61 -13.34 19.30
N LYS A 126 1.04 -12.13 19.23
CA LYS A 126 1.59 -10.94 19.89
C LYS A 126 0.61 -10.22 20.81
N GLY A 127 -0.65 -10.67 20.90
CA GLY A 127 -1.69 -9.97 21.67
C GLY A 127 -1.94 -8.54 21.19
N MET A 128 -1.63 -8.25 19.93
CA MET A 128 -1.62 -6.90 19.36
C MET A 128 -2.86 -6.68 18.49
N ALA A 129 -3.76 -5.81 18.95
CA ALA A 129 -4.85 -5.30 18.13
C ALA A 129 -4.30 -4.44 16.97
N THR A 130 -4.94 -4.53 15.81
CA THR A 130 -4.47 -3.89 14.58
C THR A 130 -5.61 -3.31 13.76
N ARG A 131 -5.28 -2.27 13.00
CA ARG A 131 -6.17 -1.61 12.04
C ARG A 131 -5.66 -1.86 10.63
N CYS A 132 -6.56 -1.85 9.64
CA CYS A 132 -6.20 -2.08 8.24
C CYS A 132 -6.77 -1.00 7.35
N PHE A 133 -5.99 -0.53 6.38
CA PHE A 133 -6.37 0.55 5.49
C PHE A 133 -6.10 0.18 4.05
N LEU A 134 -6.95 0.66 3.13
CA LEU A 134 -6.57 0.91 1.75
C LEU A 134 -5.44 1.94 1.75
N THR A 135 -4.39 1.65 1.00
CA THR A 135 -3.14 2.40 1.07
C THR A 135 -2.59 2.65 -0.33
N ALA A 136 -2.39 3.92 -0.67
CA ALA A 136 -1.66 4.29 -1.87
C ALA A 136 -0.16 4.07 -1.64
N VAL A 137 0.53 3.56 -2.67
CA VAL A 137 1.94 3.19 -2.58
C VAL A 137 2.76 4.03 -3.54
N TYR A 138 3.73 4.77 -2.98
CA TYR A 138 4.69 5.57 -3.73
C TYR A 138 5.97 4.78 -3.95
N SER A 139 6.43 4.72 -5.20
CA SER A 139 7.63 4.01 -5.65
C SER A 139 7.75 2.58 -5.06
N PRO A 140 6.98 1.61 -5.56
CA PRO A 140 7.18 0.20 -5.22
C PRO A 140 8.58 -0.28 -5.64
N VAL A 141 9.34 -0.87 -4.71
CA VAL A 141 10.73 -1.30 -4.93
C VAL A 141 10.94 -2.81 -4.86
N ALA A 142 9.91 -3.56 -4.47
CA ALA A 142 9.88 -5.02 -4.57
C ALA A 142 8.46 -5.58 -4.39
N PHE A 143 8.15 -6.68 -5.08
CA PHE A 143 7.01 -7.53 -4.81
C PHE A 143 7.51 -8.91 -4.39
N VAL A 144 7.24 -9.31 -3.14
CA VAL A 144 7.91 -10.46 -2.51
C VAL A 144 6.90 -11.50 -2.07
N GLY A 145 7.19 -12.77 -2.41
CA GLY A 145 6.37 -13.92 -2.00
C GLY A 145 4.93 -13.89 -2.51
N ASN A 146 4.63 -13.08 -3.51
CA ASN A 146 3.29 -12.87 -4.06
C ASN A 146 2.24 -12.31 -3.08
N TYR A 147 2.67 -11.67 -1.98
CA TYR A 147 1.72 -11.16 -0.97
C TYR A 147 2.08 -9.81 -0.35
N ARG A 148 3.32 -9.34 -0.51
CA ARG A 148 3.78 -8.11 0.12
C ARG A 148 4.56 -7.24 -0.85
N ILE A 149 4.36 -5.94 -0.71
CA ILE A 149 4.96 -4.91 -1.53
C ILE A 149 5.83 -4.05 -0.62
N LYS A 150 7.08 -3.85 -1.03
CA LYS A 150 8.01 -2.92 -0.41
C LYS A 150 8.00 -1.62 -1.18
N SER A 151 8.03 -0.51 -0.49
CA SER A 151 7.89 0.82 -1.10
C SER A 151 8.67 1.89 -0.35
N GLU A 152 8.92 3.00 -1.03
CA GLU A 152 9.53 4.19 -0.43
C GLU A 152 8.54 4.97 0.42
N GLY A 153 7.29 5.06 -0.04
CA GLY A 153 6.27 5.85 0.61
C GLY A 153 4.89 5.22 0.58
N VAL A 154 4.07 5.55 1.56
CA VAL A 154 2.67 5.13 1.62
C VAL A 154 1.79 6.24 2.16
N MET A 155 0.51 6.20 1.81
CA MET A 155 -0.54 7.00 2.44
C MET A 155 -1.71 6.10 2.83
N LEU A 156 -2.12 6.13 4.10
CA LEU A 156 -3.34 5.46 4.55
C LEU A 156 -4.55 6.28 4.08
N MET A 157 -5.41 5.71 3.24
CA MET A 157 -6.53 6.46 2.65
C MET A 157 -7.85 6.19 3.37
N LYS A 158 -8.25 4.92 3.43
CA LYS A 158 -9.55 4.51 3.96
C LYS A 158 -9.43 3.25 4.80
N GLU A 159 -9.95 3.27 6.01
CA GLU A 159 -9.98 2.08 6.87
C GLU A 159 -10.89 1.00 6.28
N VAL A 160 -10.43 -0.25 6.36
CA VAL A 160 -11.19 -1.44 5.94
C VAL A 160 -11.30 -2.40 7.12
N SER A 161 -12.54 -2.80 7.41
CA SER A 161 -12.91 -3.69 8.51
C SER A 161 -12.25 -5.06 8.39
#